data_AF-A0A4U2ZWW9-F1
#
_entry.id   AF-A0A4U2ZWW9-F1
#
_cell.length_a   1.000
_cell.length_b   1.000
_cell.length_c   1.000
_cell.angle_alpha   90.00
_cell.angle_beta   90.00
_cell.angle_gamma   90.00
#
_symmetry.space_group_name_H-M   'P 1'
#
loop_
_entity.id
_entity.type
_entity.pdbx_description
1 polymer ?
#
loop_
_entity_poly.entity_id
_entity_poly.type
_entity_poly.pdbx_seq_one_letter_code
_entity_poly.pdbx_strand_id
1 'polypeptide(L)' 'MLTESQKKFFSKLKIPPKENVDFEDLHTIFLQVGHLLPYENIDIMEGNTKEFSRDNIEEKLLLKN' A
#
# COMPACT_ATOMS: atom_id res chain seq x y z
N MET A 1 10.58 -13.78 8.57
CA MET A 1 9.62 -12.99 9.38
C MET A 1 9.29 -11.68 8.68
N LEU A 2 8.01 -11.40 8.47
CA LEU A 2 7.53 -10.16 7.85
C LEU A 2 7.62 -8.96 8.78
N THR A 3 7.99 -7.81 8.23
CA THR A 3 7.88 -6.51 8.89
C THR A 3 6.41 -6.10 9.03
N GLU A 4 6.09 -5.22 9.98
CA GLU A 4 4.73 -4.68 10.13
C GLU A 4 4.22 -3.98 8.86
N SER A 5 5.13 -3.28 8.16
CA SER A 5 4.85 -2.66 6.86
C SER A 5 4.37 -3.69 5.83
N GLN A 6 5.09 -4.80 5.70
CA GLN A 6 4.72 -5.87 4.76
C GLN A 6 3.38 -6.52 5.13
N LYS A 7 3.11 -6.74 6.43
CA LYS A 7 1.82 -7.30 6.88
C LYS A 7 0.65 -6.37 6.51
N LYS A 8 0.79 -5.06 6.76
CA LYS A 8 -0.23 -4.06 6.35
C LYS A 8 -0.41 -4.02 4.85
N PHE A 9 0.67 -4.08 4.08
CA PHE A 9 0.64 -4.06 2.62
C PHE A 9 -0.11 -5.28 2.05
N PHE A 10 0.24 -6.49 2.48
CA PHE A 10 -0.47 -7.71 2.09
C PHE A 10 -1.96 -7.67 2.48
N SER A 11 -2.27 -7.16 3.68
CA SER A 11 -3.65 -6.97 4.14
C SER A 11 -4.44 -5.99 3.25
N LYS A 12 -3.88 -4.80 2.95
CA LYS A 12 -4.52 -3.80 2.06
C LYS A 12 -4.78 -4.37 0.67
N LEU A 13 -3.84 -5.16 0.14
CA LEU A 13 -3.96 -5.79 -1.17
C LEU A 13 -4.80 -7.08 -1.18
N LYS A 14 -5.27 -7.56 -0.02
CA LYS A 14 -5.99 -8.84 0.14
C LYS A 14 -5.22 -10.04 -0.42
N ILE A 15 -3.89 -10.01 -0.32
CA ILE A 15 -3.00 -11.10 -0.73
C ILE A 15 -2.55 -11.84 0.53
N PRO A 16 -2.53 -13.19 0.55
CA PRO A 16 -1.99 -13.94 1.67
C PRO A 16 -0.53 -13.54 1.98
N PRO A 17 -0.16 -13.34 3.25
CA PRO A 17 1.21 -12.94 3.61
C PRO A 17 2.24 -13.97 3.11
N LYS A 18 3.29 -13.51 2.44
CA LYS A 18 4.37 -14.37 1.90
C LYS A 18 5.73 -13.83 2.34
N GLU A 19 6.53 -14.66 3.01
CA GLU A 19 7.84 -14.22 3.53
C GLU A 19 8.84 -13.90 2.41
N ASN A 20 8.89 -14.74 1.38
CA ASN A 20 9.75 -14.55 0.21
C ASN A 20 8.87 -14.18 -0.97
N VAL A 21 8.94 -12.92 -1.41
CA VAL A 21 8.27 -12.46 -2.62
C VAL A 21 9.22 -12.70 -3.80
N ASP A 22 8.77 -13.52 -4.74
CA ASP A 22 9.50 -13.89 -5.95
C ASP A 22 9.10 -12.95 -7.09
N PHE A 23 9.89 -12.95 -8.17
CA PHE A 23 9.61 -12.10 -9.35
C PHE A 23 8.23 -12.41 -9.94
N GLU A 24 7.85 -13.68 -9.95
CA GLU A 24 6.58 -14.19 -10.44
C GLU A 24 5.41 -13.69 -9.60
N ASP A 25 5.57 -13.23 -8.36
CA ASP A 25 4.45 -12.69 -7.58
C ASP A 25 4.10 -11.25 -7.96
N LEU A 26 5.03 -10.52 -8.60
CA LEU A 26 4.91 -9.08 -8.84
C LEU A 26 3.69 -8.73 -9.69
N HIS A 27 3.36 -9.56 -10.69
CA HIS A 27 2.20 -9.30 -11.55
C HIS A 27 0.89 -9.30 -10.76
N THR A 28 0.74 -10.20 -9.78
CA THR A 28 -0.44 -10.25 -8.91
C THR A 28 -0.46 -9.06 -7.96
N ILE A 29 0.69 -8.67 -7.40
CA ILE A 29 0.81 -7.49 -6.54
C ILE A 29 0.40 -6.23 -7.31
N PHE A 30 0.94 -6.01 -8.50
CA PHE A 30 0.62 -4.83 -9.31
C PHE A 30 -0.84 -4.79 -9.76
N LEU A 31 -1.42 -5.95 -10.08
CA LEU A 31 -2.85 -6.04 -10.40
C LEU A 31 -3.71 -5.61 -9.21
N GLN A 32 -3.41 -6.09 -8.01
CA GLN A 32 -4.16 -5.71 -6.80
C GLN A 32 -3.96 -4.24 -6.44
N VAL A 33 -2.77 -3.69 -6.62
CA VAL A 33 -2.53 -2.24 -6.45
C VAL A 33 -3.45 -1.45 -7.37
N GLY A 34 -3.53 -1.82 -8.66
CA GLY A 34 -4.41 -1.14 -9.61
C GLY A 34 -5.90 -1.25 -9.30
N HIS A 35 -6.34 -2.36 -8.69
CA HIS A 35 -7.73 -2.55 -8.30
C HIS A 35 -8.12 -1.89 -6.97
N LEU A 36 -7.18 -1.79 -6.02
CA LEU A 36 -7.49 -1.46 -4.62
C LEU A 36 -6.95 -0.09 -4.17
N LEU A 37 -5.94 0.46 -4.85
CA LEU A 37 -5.41 1.79 -4.54
C LEU A 37 -5.87 2.78 -5.63
N PRO A 38 -6.82 3.68 -5.32
CA PRO A 38 -7.27 4.68 -6.28
C PRO A 38 -6.17 5.69 -6.57
N TYR A 39 -6.15 6.20 -7.79
CA TYR A 39 -5.38 7.39 -8.15
C TYR A 39 -6.22 8.64 -7.80
N GLU A 40 -5.74 9.42 -6.84
CA GLU A 40 -6.49 10.55 -6.26
C GLU A 40 -5.59 11.75 -5.96
N ASN A 41 -6.21 12.94 -5.84
CA ASN A 41 -5.56 14.19 -5.45
C ASN A 41 -6.31 14.95 -4.33
N ILE A 42 -7.11 14.26 -3.51
CA ILE A 42 -7.98 14.82 -2.48
C ILE A 42 -7.19 15.67 -1.47
N ASP A 43 -6.04 15.18 -0.97
CA ASP A 43 -5.22 15.95 -0.01
C ASP A 43 -4.66 17.26 -0.59
N ILE A 44 -4.45 17.32 -1.92
CA ILE A 44 -4.06 18.55 -2.60
C ILE A 44 -5.24 19.53 -2.60
N MET A 45 -6.44 19.04 -2.94
CA MET A 45 -7.66 19.84 -2.98
C MET A 45 -8.04 20.38 -1.59
N GLU A 46 -7.77 19.62 -0.53
CA GLU A 46 -8.02 20.02 0.85
C GLU A 46 -6.88 20.86 1.47
N GLY A 47 -5.74 21.00 0.80
CA GLY A 47 -4.57 21.69 1.36
C GLY A 47 -3.89 20.93 2.52
N ASN A 48 -4.13 19.62 2.64
CA ASN A 48 -3.68 18.76 3.74
C ASN A 48 -2.44 17.91 3.37
N THR A 49 -1.61 18.37 2.43
CA THR A 49 -0.43 17.63 1.96
C THR A 49 0.58 17.41 3.09
N LYS A 50 1.10 16.18 3.21
CA LYS A 50 2.18 15.81 4.14
C LYS A 50 3.51 15.57 3.40
N GLU A 51 4.61 15.61 4.13
CA GLU A 51 5.92 15.18 3.62
C GLU A 51 5.91 13.70 3.21
N PHE A 52 6.63 13.35 2.15
CA PHE A 52 6.85 11.96 1.76
C PHE A 52 7.78 11.25 2.74
N SER A 53 7.20 10.45 3.63
CA SER A 53 7.90 9.55 4.53
C SER A 53 7.25 8.16 4.50
N ARG A 54 7.98 7.12 4.92
CA ARG A 54 7.41 5.76 5.02
C ARG A 54 6.16 5.75 5.90
N ASP A 55 6.23 6.41 7.06
CA ASP A 55 5.13 6.45 8.02
C ASP A 55 3.88 7.16 7.46
N ASN A 56 4.06 8.30 6.80
CA ASN A 56 2.94 9.04 6.19
C ASN A 56 2.30 8.25 5.04
N ILE A 57 3.10 7.55 4.23
CA ILE A 57 2.60 6.70 3.13
C ILE A 57 1.84 5.50 3.68
N GLU A 58 2.36 4.82 4.71
CA GLU A 58 1.66 3.70 5.35
C GLU A 58 0.35 4.15 6.01
N GLU A 59 0.38 5.26 6.74
CA GLU A 59 -0.81 5.83 7.39
C GLU A 59 -1.90 6.14 6.35
N LYS A 60 -1.53 6.82 5.27
CA LYS A 60 -2.47 7.24 4.23
C LYS A 60 -2.98 6.07 3.40
N LEU A 61 -2.10 5.23 2.86
CA LEU A 61 -2.47 4.25 1.84
C LEU A 61 -2.84 2.88 2.41
N LEU A 62 -2.26 2.48 3.56
CA LEU A 62 -2.43 1.11 4.08
C LEU A 62 -3.35 1.02 5.30
N LEU A 63 -3.44 2.08 6.11
CA LEU A 63 -4.24 2.09 7.35
C LEU A 63 -5.59 2.79 7.21
N LYS A 64 -5.69 3.80 6.34
CA LYS A 64 -6.97 4.46 6.03
C LYS A 64 -7.72 3.68 4.96
N ASN A 65 -9.05 3.59 5.16
CA ASN A 65 -9.98 2.96 4.22
C ASN A 65 -10.32 3.91 3.09
#